data_AF-A0A2A7MKP1-F1
#
_entry.id   AF-A0A2A7MKP1-F1
#
_cell.length_a   1.000
_cell.length_b   1.000
_cell.length_c   1.000
_cell.angle_alpha   90.00
_cell.angle_beta   90.00
_cell.angle_gamma   90.00
#
_symmetry.space_group_name_H-M   'P 1'
#
loop_
_entity.id
_entity.type
_entity.pdbx_description
1 polymer ?
#
loop_
_entity_poly.entity_id
_entity_poly.type
_entity_poly.pdbx_seq_one_letter_code
_entity_poly.pdbx_strand_id
1 'polypeptide(L)' 'MIDTDATVREAAKKFGVGRNTIYLDITERLKEINPLMQAEISLILKSHKSEMNIRGGISTKK' A
#
# COMPACT_ATOMS: atom_id res chain seq x y z
N MET A 1 4.81 7.12 -1.34
CA MET A 1 3.87 6.18 -1.99
C MET A 1 3.51 6.73 -3.36
N ILE A 2 2.93 7.93 -3.47
CA ILE A 2 2.55 8.52 -4.77
C ILE A 2 3.77 8.79 -5.66
N ASP A 3 4.76 9.55 -5.18
CA ASP A 3 5.91 9.93 -6.03
C ASP A 3 6.95 8.81 -6.22
N THR A 4 6.95 7.82 -5.34
CA THR A 4 8.03 6.84 -5.21
C THR A 4 7.58 5.40 -5.43
N ASP A 5 6.31 5.19 -5.75
CA ASP A 5 5.64 3.87 -5.79
C ASP A 5 5.92 2.98 -4.56
N ALA A 6 6.12 3.61 -3.40
CA ALA A 6 6.54 2.89 -2.20
C ALA A 6 5.40 2.00 -1.66
N THR A 7 5.77 0.84 -1.14
CA THR A 7 4.86 -0.10 -0.47
C THR A 7 4.48 0.37 0.94
N VAL A 8 3.38 -0.19 1.48
CA VAL A 8 2.93 0.08 2.86
C VAL A 8 4.03 -0.28 3.88
N ARG A 9 4.85 -1.31 3.60
CA ARG A 9 5.95 -1.72 4.49
C ARG A 9 7.08 -0.69 4.52
N GLU A 10 7.42 -0.11 3.37
CA GLU A 10 8.46 0.91 3.29
C GLU A 10 8.01 2.21 3.95
N ALA A 11 6.76 2.60 3.73
CA ALA A 11 6.14 3.72 4.44
C ALA A 11 6.17 3.51 5.96
N ALA A 12 5.71 2.35 6.43
CA ALA A 12 5.74 1.99 7.85
C ALA A 12 7.15 2.09 8.47
N LYS A 13 8.18 1.60 7.76
CA LYS A 13 9.57 1.71 8.18
C LYS A 13 10.04 3.16 8.24
N LYS A 14 9.67 3.99 7.28
CA LYS A 14 10.05 5.42 7.23
C LYS A 14 9.40 6.23 8.35
N PHE A 15 8.14 5.93 8.68
CA PHE A 15 7.40 6.63 9.74
C PHE A 15 7.57 6.00 11.13
N GLY A 16 8.29 4.87 11.25
CA GLY A 16 8.52 4.20 12.54
C GLY A 16 7.26 3.62 13.17
N VAL A 17 6.23 3.31 12.37
CA VAL A 17 4.94 2.81 12.83
C VAL A 17 4.65 1.42 12.28
N GLY A 18 3.62 0.76 12.82
CA GLY A 18 3.17 -0.52 12.32
C GLY A 18 2.61 -0.44 10.89
N ARG A 19 2.80 -1.51 10.11
CA ARG A 19 2.16 -1.68 8.79
C ARG A 19 0.64 -1.48 8.86
N ASN A 20 -0.01 -2.04 9.89
CA ASN A 20 -1.45 -1.93 10.07
C ASN A 20 -1.89 -0.48 10.32
N THR A 21 -1.10 0.28 11.08
CA THR A 21 -1.34 1.69 11.37
C THR A 21 -1.35 2.52 10.08
N ILE A 22 -0.31 2.37 9.24
CA ILE A 22 -0.27 3.06 7.93
C ILE A 22 -1.45 2.62 7.06
N TYR A 23 -1.77 1.31 7.04
CA TYR A 23 -2.86 0.80 6.22
C TYR A 23 -4.21 1.43 6.61
N LEU A 24 -4.56 1.43 7.90
CA LEU A 24 -5.80 2.06 8.37
C LEU A 24 -5.82 3.56 8.10
N ASP A 25 -4.70 4.27 8.33
CA ASP A 25 -4.58 5.69 8.03
C ASP A 25 -4.85 5.99 6.54
N ILE A 26 -4.32 5.20 5.60
CA ILE A 26 -4.50 5.44 4.16
C ILE A 26 -5.83 4.91 3.60
N THR A 27 -6.42 3.86 4.18
CA THR A 27 -7.68 3.29 3.65
C THR A 27 -8.93 3.87 4.30
N GLU A 28 -8.86 4.27 5.57
CA GLU A 28 -9.99 4.77 6.33
C GLU A 28 -9.88 6.29 6.50
N ARG A 29 -8.91 6.76 7.27
CA ARG A 29 -8.83 8.18 7.67
C ARG A 29 -8.56 9.11 6.49
N LEU A 30 -7.68 8.70 5.57
CA LEU A 30 -7.36 9.50 4.39
C LEU A 30 -8.57 9.66 3.46
N LYS A 31 -9.49 8.70 3.43
CA LYS A 31 -10.70 8.80 2.62
C LYS A 31 -11.59 9.96 3.09
N GLU A 32 -11.66 10.20 4.40
CA GLU A 32 -12.44 11.28 5.01
C GLU A 32 -11.76 12.63 4.85
N ILE A 33 -10.42 12.68 4.94
CA ILE A 33 -9.64 13.91 4.88
C ILE A 33 -9.39 14.36 3.43
N ASN A 34 -9.01 13.44 2.54
CA ASN A 34 -8.69 13.72 1.15
C ASN A 34 -9.03 12.52 0.24
N PRO A 35 -10.27 12.43 -0.26
CA PRO A 35 -10.72 11.31 -1.09
C PRO A 35 -9.99 11.23 -2.44
N LEU A 36 -9.51 12.36 -2.99
CA LEU A 36 -8.76 12.37 -4.25
C LEU A 36 -7.41 11.66 -4.08
N MET A 37 -6.68 12.02 -3.03
CA MET A 37 -5.39 11.39 -2.71
C MET A 37 -5.55 9.91 -2.33
N GLN A 38 -6.67 9.55 -1.70
CA GLN A 38 -7.01 8.15 -1.41
C GLN A 38 -7.22 7.34 -2.70
N ALA A 39 -7.87 7.92 -3.71
CA ALA A 39 -8.10 7.26 -4.98
C ALA A 39 -6.78 6.93 -5.70
N GLU A 40 -5.81 7.86 -5.69
CA GLU A 40 -4.47 7.64 -6.25
C GLU A 40 -3.72 6.52 -5.52
N ILE A 41 -3.69 6.56 -4.19
CA ILE A 41 -3.04 5.51 -3.39
C ILE A 41 -3.73 4.15 -3.58
N SER A 42 -5.05 4.13 -3.76
CA SER A 42 -5.81 2.91 -4.03
C SER A 42 -5.38 2.24 -5.35
N LEU A 43 -5.06 3.01 -6.38
CA LEU A 43 -4.53 2.48 -7.65
C LEU A 43 -3.16 1.83 -7.45
N ILE A 44 -2.26 2.50 -6.73
CA ILE A 44 -0.94 1.96 -6.39
C ILE A 44 -1.06 0.65 -5.59
N LEU A 45 -1.92 0.61 -4.57
CA LEU A 45 -2.15 -0.59 -3.77
C LEU A 45 -2.72 -1.75 -4.61
N LYS A 46 -3.60 -1.47 -5.57
CA LYS A 46 -4.11 -2.48 -6.51
C LYS A 46 -3.00 -3.02 -7.41
N SER A 47 -2.12 -2.15 -7.93
CA SER A 47 -0.97 -2.56 -8.74
C SER A 47 -0.07 -3.53 -7.95
N HIS A 48 0.34 -3.12 -6.75
CA HIS A 48 1.15 -3.95 -5.85
C HIS A 48 0.50 -5.30 -5.53
N LYS A 49 -0.82 -5.33 -5.32
CA LYS A 49 -1.55 -6.58 -5.06
C LYS A 49 -1.52 -7.52 -6.27
N SER A 50 -1.67 -6.97 -7.48
CA SER A 50 -1.58 -7.73 -8.72
C SER A 50 -0.18 -8.33 -8.91
N GLU A 51 0.87 -7.53 -8.74
CA GLU A 51 2.25 -8.02 -8.80
C GLU A 51 2.55 -9.09 -7.76
N MET A 52 2.07 -8.90 -6.53
CA MET A 52 2.24 -9.88 -5.46
C MET A 52 1.52 -11.19 -5.78
N ASN A 53 0.34 -11.15 -6.41
CA ASN A 53 -0.35 -12.37 -6.85
C ASN A 53 0.48 -13.14 -7.88
N ILE A 54 1.10 -12.44 -8.83
CA ILE A 54 2.01 -13.05 -9.82
C ILE A 54 3.23 -13.64 -9.12
N ARG A 55 3.89 -12.88 -8.24
CA ARG A 55 5.07 -13.35 -7.47
C ARG A 55 4.73 -14.52 -6.53
N GLY A 56 3.54 -14.51 -5.93
CA GLY A 56 3.06 -15.56 -5.03
C GLY A 56 3.00 -16.94 -5.69
N GLY A 57 2.61 -16.99 -6.97
CA GLY A 57 2.63 -18.23 -7.76
C GLY A 57 4.04 -18.75 -8.11
N ILE A 58 5.06 -17.89 -8.04
CA ILE A 58 6.47 -18.27 -8.19
C ILE A 58 7.01 -18.81 -6.86
N SER A 59 6.64 -18.19 -5.74
CA SER A 59 7.11 -18.59 -4.40
C SER A 59 6.59 -19.96 -3.95
N THR A 60 5.52 -20.48 -4.52
CA THR A 60 4.96 -21.82 -4.20
C THR A 60 5.44 -22.95 -5.11
N LYS A 61 6.38 -22.72 -6.04
CA LYS A 61 7.08 -23.82 -6.72
C LYS A 61 8.30 -24.26 -5.91
N LYS A 62 8.10 -25.21 -5.00
CA LYS A 62 9.15 -26.06 -4.45
C LYS A 62 8.70 -27.52 -4.51
#